data_AF-A0A820JKF1-F1
#
_entry.id   AF-A0A820JKF1-F1
#
_cell.length_a   1.000
_cell.length_b   1.000
_cell.length_c   1.000
_cell.angle_alpha   90.00
_cell.angle_beta   90.00
_cell.angle_gamma   90.00
#
_symmetry.space_group_name_H-M   'P 1'
#
loop_
_entity.id
_entity.type
_entity.pdbx_description
1 polymer ?
#
loop_
_entity_poly.entity_id
_entity_poly.type
_entity_poly.pdbx_seq_one_letter_code
_entity_poly.pdbx_strand_id
1 'polypeptide(L)'
;LCILHPIESTIGPGGHKSSSKNRDQTVLSASTDDEQPIVSRFKSQESSQLPHINIFERGLLEEDLTPASILGNYQSYCSTCTDVRQFSNPTLIFITPWNNHGYDVAKIFAQKFDYISPVWFNVKRIGYKKYRIDGTHDIDSEWVKFLKEKNSDVRIVPRVAFEKFG
;
A
#
# COMPACT_ATOMS: atom_id res chain seq x y z
N LEU A 1 -10.31 8.09 -23.79
CA LEU A 1 -8.96 8.42 -24.29
C LEU A 1 -8.01 8.23 -23.12
N CYS A 2 -7.40 7.05 -22.99
CA CYS A 2 -6.52 6.71 -21.86
C CYS A 2 -5.08 6.87 -22.33
N ILE A 3 -4.32 7.76 -21.70
CA ILE A 3 -2.89 7.91 -21.95
C ILE A 3 -2.17 7.32 -20.74
N LEU A 4 -1.57 6.14 -20.93
CA LEU A 4 -0.65 5.53 -19.98
C LEU A 4 0.77 5.96 -20.39
N HIS A 5 1.47 6.70 -19.53
CA HIS A 5 2.91 6.89 -19.65
C HIS A 5 3.65 5.89 -18.74
N PRO A 6 4.71 5.21 -19.24
CA PRO A 6 5.50 4.29 -18.44
C PRO A 6 6.50 5.03 -17.53
N ILE A 7 6.68 4.52 -16.31
CA ILE A 7 7.68 5.02 -15.35
C ILE A 7 8.98 4.22 -15.54
N GLU A 8 10.06 4.91 -15.91
CA GLU A 8 11.41 4.34 -15.95
C GLU A 8 11.99 4.22 -14.54
N SER A 9 12.54 3.04 -14.22
CA SER A 9 13.22 2.75 -12.96
C SER A 9 14.68 3.19 -13.01
N THR A 10 15.08 4.19 -12.21
CA THR A 10 16.49 4.53 -12.02
C THR A 10 17.08 3.74 -10.84
N ILE A 11 18.07 2.88 -11.15
CA ILE A 11 18.89 2.12 -10.21
C ILE A 11 20.07 3.01 -9.78
N GLY A 12 20.19 3.32 -8.48
CA GLY A 12 21.36 3.99 -7.92
C GLY A 12 22.50 3.00 -7.60
N PRO A 13 23.78 3.37 -7.76
CA PRO A 13 24.90 2.46 -7.53
C PRO A 13 25.28 2.38 -6.04
N GLY A 14 25.59 1.16 -5.59
CA GLY A 14 26.21 0.89 -4.29
C GLY A 14 27.73 1.09 -4.29
N GLY A 15 28.29 1.32 -3.10
CA GLY A 15 29.73 1.35 -2.85
C GLY A 15 30.06 1.42 -1.36
N HIS A 16 30.87 0.49 -0.88
CA HIS A 16 31.32 0.31 0.50
C HIS A 16 32.79 0.75 0.67
N LYS A 17 33.13 1.11 1.92
CA LYS A 17 34.45 1.12 2.60
C LYS A 17 35.27 2.42 2.67
N SER A 18 36.04 2.44 3.75
CA SER A 18 36.48 3.54 4.60
C SER A 18 38.01 3.72 4.57
N SER A 19 38.53 4.93 4.87
CA SER A 19 39.83 5.12 5.56
C SER A 19 40.07 6.58 6.01
N SER A 20 40.47 6.72 7.28
CA SER A 20 41.32 7.72 8.00
C SER A 20 42.10 8.77 7.17
N LYS A 21 42.42 10.01 7.59
CA LYS A 21 43.00 10.50 8.88
C LYS A 21 43.16 12.05 8.91
N ASN A 22 43.16 12.62 10.13
CA ASN A 22 43.84 13.84 10.66
C ASN A 22 43.39 15.30 10.41
N ARG A 23 42.96 15.92 11.54
CA ARG A 23 43.30 17.23 12.16
C ARG A 23 43.72 18.42 11.27
N ASP A 24 42.97 19.52 11.37
CA ASP A 24 43.39 20.69 12.15
C ASP A 24 42.21 21.60 12.54
N GLN A 25 42.30 22.17 13.74
CA GLN A 25 41.36 23.15 14.30
C GLN A 25 41.72 24.55 13.79
N THR A 26 40.75 25.27 13.22
CA THR A 26 40.78 26.74 13.17
C THR A 26 39.36 27.24 13.38
N VAL A 27 39.18 27.94 14.50
CA VAL A 27 37.93 28.58 14.91
C VAL A 27 37.82 29.91 14.16
N LEU A 28 36.84 30.04 13.27
CA LEU A 28 36.30 31.34 12.85
C LEU A 28 34.77 31.26 12.82
N SER A 29 34.17 32.26 13.45
CA SER A 29 32.77 32.44 13.76
C SER A 29 31.95 33.07 12.62
N ALA A 30 30.63 32.86 12.73
CA ALA A 30 29.51 33.66 12.21
C ALA A 30 28.87 33.23 10.87
N SER A 31 27.69 32.62 10.99
CA SER A 31 26.38 33.14 10.53
C SER A 31 25.47 31.96 10.18
N THR A 32 24.61 31.56 11.12
CA THR A 32 23.57 30.55 10.89
C THR A 32 22.36 31.24 10.25
N ASP A 33 22.26 31.18 8.93
CA ASP A 33 20.98 31.31 8.24
C ASP A 33 20.29 29.94 8.32
N ASP A 34 19.27 29.86 9.17
CA ASP A 34 18.44 28.66 9.37
C ASP A 34 17.66 28.34 8.10
N GLU A 35 18.20 27.44 7.26
CA GLU A 35 17.42 26.73 6.25
C GLU A 35 16.54 25.70 6.98
N GLN A 36 15.34 26.13 7.38
CA GLN A 36 14.32 25.25 7.94
C GLN A 36 13.91 24.18 6.90
N PRO A 37 13.94 22.87 7.24
CA PRO A 37 13.54 21.82 6.32
C PRO A 37 12.06 21.96 5.95
N ILE A 38 11.75 21.83 4.65
CA ILE A 38 10.40 21.93 4.04
C ILE A 38 9.34 21.06 4.75
N VAL A 39 9.78 20.06 5.53
CA VAL A 39 8.96 19.17 6.34
C VAL A 39 8.16 19.90 7.44
N SER A 40 8.60 21.07 7.92
CA SER A 40 7.95 21.77 9.04
C SER A 40 6.70 22.57 8.64
N ARG A 41 6.39 22.71 7.35
CA ARG A 41 5.32 23.60 6.86
C ARG A 41 3.96 22.94 6.65
N PHE A 42 3.86 21.62 6.77
CA PHE A 42 2.59 20.91 6.74
C PHE A 42 2.28 20.34 8.13
N LYS A 43 1.74 21.18 9.01
CA LYS A 43 1.03 20.68 10.18
C LYS A 43 -0.24 20.00 9.69
N SER A 44 -0.23 18.67 9.71
CA SER A 44 -1.43 17.85 9.57
C SER A 44 -2.45 18.35 10.57
N GLN A 45 -3.59 18.88 10.11
CA GLN A 45 -4.75 19.04 10.97
C GLN A 45 -5.29 17.63 11.25
N GLU A 46 -4.80 17.03 12.32
CA GLU A 46 -5.28 15.77 12.82
C GLU A 46 -6.67 16.00 13.44
N SER A 47 -7.70 16.00 12.59
CA SER A 47 -9.07 15.77 13.03
C SER A 47 -9.14 14.34 13.55
N SER A 48 -9.25 14.19 14.88
CA SER A 48 -9.24 12.89 15.56
C SER A 48 -10.43 11.98 15.22
N GLN A 49 -11.43 12.47 14.49
CA GLN A 49 -12.59 11.69 14.07
C GLN A 49 -12.62 11.47 12.55
N LEU A 50 -12.84 10.22 12.16
CA LEU A 50 -13.08 9.85 10.77
C LEU A 50 -14.42 10.45 10.30
N PRO A 51 -14.50 10.96 9.06
CA PRO A 51 -15.73 11.52 8.55
C PRO A 51 -16.84 10.46 8.43
N HIS A 52 -18.08 10.95 8.45
CA HIS A 52 -19.30 10.15 8.24
C HIS A 52 -19.87 10.26 6.81
N ILE A 53 -19.23 11.09 5.97
CA ILE A 53 -19.63 11.35 4.59
C ILE A 53 -18.53 10.96 3.61
N ASN A 54 -18.92 10.55 2.40
CA ASN A 54 -17.99 10.06 1.38
C ASN A 54 -17.26 11.20 0.65
N ILE A 55 -16.28 10.86 -0.20
CA ILE A 55 -15.45 11.85 -0.89
C ILE A 55 -16.23 12.70 -1.91
N PHE A 56 -17.35 12.20 -2.45
CA PHE A 56 -18.22 12.95 -3.37
C PHE A 56 -18.92 14.09 -2.62
N GLU A 57 -19.50 13.79 -1.45
CA GLU A 57 -20.18 14.76 -0.59
C GLU A 57 -19.22 15.76 0.05
N ARG A 58 -17.96 15.36 0.27
CA ARG A 58 -16.90 16.23 0.78
C ARG A 58 -16.30 17.15 -0.28
N GLY A 59 -16.66 16.99 -1.55
CA GLY A 59 -16.11 17.78 -2.65
C GLY A 59 -14.61 17.57 -2.87
N LEU A 60 -14.07 16.38 -2.55
CA LEU A 60 -12.63 16.08 -2.68
C LEU A 60 -12.20 15.54 -4.05
N LEU A 61 -13.16 15.44 -4.98
CA LEU A 61 -12.90 15.02 -6.36
C LEU A 61 -12.73 16.27 -7.23
N GLU A 62 -11.50 16.77 -7.27
CA GLU A 62 -11.12 17.99 -7.99
C GLU A 62 -10.12 17.64 -9.12
N GLU A 63 -10.16 18.39 -10.22
CA GLU A 63 -9.16 18.26 -11.30
C GLU A 63 -7.79 18.84 -10.86
N ASP A 64 -7.82 19.97 -10.15
CA ASP A 64 -6.63 20.69 -9.70
C ASP A 64 -6.19 20.25 -8.29
N LEU A 65 -5.64 19.04 -8.18
CA LEU A 65 -5.17 18.49 -6.90
C LEU A 65 -3.90 19.18 -6.39
N THR A 66 -3.91 19.57 -5.11
CA THR A 66 -2.71 20.07 -4.41
C THR A 66 -2.09 18.98 -3.51
N PRO A 67 -0.75 18.93 -3.36
CA PRO A 67 -0.11 18.03 -2.40
C PRO A 67 -0.63 18.22 -0.97
N ALA A 68 -0.91 19.47 -0.58
CA ALA A 68 -1.48 19.82 0.72
C ALA A 68 -2.84 19.14 0.95
N SER A 69 -3.72 19.15 -0.05
CA SER A 69 -5.05 18.51 0.02
C SER A 69 -4.92 17.00 0.15
N ILE A 70 -4.03 16.36 -0.61
CA ILE A 70 -3.80 14.90 -0.53
C ILE A 70 -3.25 14.54 0.86
N LEU A 71 -2.19 15.21 1.32
CA LEU A 71 -1.58 14.94 2.61
C LEU A 71 -2.53 15.22 3.78
N GLY A 72 -3.45 16.18 3.63
CA GLY A 72 -4.48 16.45 4.63
C GLY A 72 -5.61 15.41 4.68
N ASN A 73 -5.83 14.64 3.61
CA ASN A 73 -7.02 13.78 3.47
C ASN A 73 -6.73 12.29 3.23
N TYR A 74 -5.50 11.87 2.92
CA TYR A 74 -5.21 10.49 2.47
C TYR A 74 -5.57 9.40 3.48
N GLN A 75 -5.55 9.69 4.79
CA GLN A 75 -5.94 8.76 5.85
C GLN A 75 -7.45 8.76 6.13
N SER A 76 -8.17 9.75 5.60
CA SER A 76 -9.56 10.02 5.91
C SER A 76 -10.49 9.25 4.97
N TYR A 77 -11.25 8.31 5.52
CA TYR A 77 -12.31 7.58 4.80
C TYR A 77 -13.64 7.70 5.54
N CYS A 78 -14.76 7.55 4.83
CA CYS A 78 -16.08 7.53 5.46
C CYS A 78 -16.24 6.27 6.33
N SER A 79 -16.22 6.44 7.64
CA SER A 79 -16.31 5.33 8.60
C SER A 79 -17.65 4.59 8.54
N THR A 80 -18.73 5.32 8.29
CA THR A 80 -20.10 4.80 8.18
C THR A 80 -20.48 4.31 6.78
N CYS A 81 -19.59 4.46 5.79
CA CYS A 81 -19.84 4.03 4.40
C CYS A 81 -18.96 2.83 4.01
N THR A 82 -18.35 2.13 4.97
CA THR A 82 -17.37 1.05 4.70
C THR A 82 -18.01 -0.17 4.01
N ASP A 83 -19.30 -0.36 4.19
CA ASP A 83 -20.15 -1.37 3.56
C ASP A 83 -20.84 -0.91 2.27
N VAL A 84 -20.98 0.41 2.06
CA VAL A 84 -21.68 0.96 0.89
C VAL A 84 -20.84 0.84 -0.39
N ARG A 85 -21.31 0.07 -1.36
CA ARG A 85 -20.61 -0.10 -2.65
C ARG A 85 -21.03 0.97 -3.66
N GLN A 86 -20.07 1.79 -4.10
CA GLN A 86 -20.26 2.84 -5.12
C GLN A 86 -19.97 2.35 -6.56
N PHE A 87 -19.21 1.25 -6.70
CA PHE A 87 -18.82 0.68 -7.98
C PHE A 87 -19.59 -0.61 -8.25
N SER A 88 -20.38 -0.67 -9.31
CA SER A 88 -21.31 -1.78 -9.58
C SER A 88 -20.70 -3.00 -10.27
N ASN A 89 -19.56 -2.84 -10.95
CA ASN A 89 -18.91 -3.96 -11.64
C ASN A 89 -18.10 -4.82 -10.68
N PRO A 90 -17.78 -6.08 -11.04
CA PRO A 90 -16.99 -6.96 -10.19
C PRO A 90 -15.64 -6.37 -9.79
N THR A 91 -15.29 -6.49 -8.51
CA THR A 91 -14.06 -5.96 -7.92
C THR A 91 -13.17 -7.10 -7.42
N LEU A 92 -11.93 -7.12 -7.88
CA LEU A 92 -10.85 -8.00 -7.40
C LEU A 92 -9.77 -7.16 -6.71
N ILE A 93 -9.29 -7.61 -5.56
CA ILE A 93 -8.11 -7.02 -4.91
C ILE A 93 -6.99 -8.05 -4.72
N PHE A 94 -5.74 -7.58 -4.78
CA PHE A 94 -4.57 -8.37 -4.41
C PHE A 94 -4.13 -8.05 -2.99
N ILE A 95 -3.83 -9.08 -2.20
CA ILE A 95 -3.32 -8.96 -0.84
C ILE A 95 -1.96 -9.63 -0.76
N THR A 96 -0.97 -8.95 -0.20
CA THR A 96 0.42 -9.42 -0.22
C THR A 96 0.97 -9.56 1.19
N PRO A 97 1.64 -10.67 1.56
CA PRO A 97 2.22 -10.88 2.89
C PRO A 97 3.23 -9.82 3.34
N TRP A 98 3.96 -9.19 2.42
CA TRP A 98 4.94 -8.14 2.74
C TRP A 98 4.33 -6.75 2.97
N ASN A 99 3.00 -6.62 2.80
CA ASN A 99 2.26 -5.40 3.11
C ASN A 99 1.07 -5.75 4.01
N ASN A 100 1.35 -5.88 5.31
CA ASN A 100 0.36 -6.26 6.33
C ASN A 100 -0.86 -5.32 6.34
N HIS A 101 -0.69 -4.04 6.00
CA HIS A 101 -1.79 -3.09 5.97
C HIS A 101 -2.91 -3.51 4.99
N GLY A 102 -2.58 -4.24 3.93
CA GLY A 102 -3.57 -4.79 2.99
C GLY A 102 -4.58 -5.71 3.67
N TYR A 103 -4.16 -6.50 4.67
CA TYR A 103 -5.06 -7.38 5.42
C TYR A 103 -6.08 -6.58 6.23
N ASP A 104 -5.67 -5.45 6.81
CA ASP A 104 -6.57 -4.56 7.56
C ASP A 104 -7.55 -3.84 6.64
N VAL A 105 -7.07 -3.31 5.51
CA VAL A 105 -7.91 -2.68 4.48
C VAL A 105 -8.97 -3.65 3.97
N ALA A 106 -8.59 -4.92 3.71
CA ALA A 106 -9.53 -5.95 3.27
C ALA A 106 -10.64 -6.20 4.30
N LYS A 107 -10.30 -6.21 5.61
CA LYS A 107 -11.28 -6.37 6.70
C LYS A 107 -12.23 -5.18 6.79
N ILE A 108 -11.71 -3.95 6.72
CA ILE A 108 -12.49 -2.71 6.83
C ILE A 108 -13.52 -2.63 5.69
N PHE A 109 -13.09 -2.95 4.46
CA PHE A 109 -13.91 -2.74 3.26
C PHE A 109 -14.44 -4.04 2.64
N ALA A 110 -14.55 -5.12 3.42
CA ALA A 110 -14.86 -6.46 2.92
C ALA A 110 -16.12 -6.54 2.03
N GLN A 111 -17.15 -5.74 2.33
CA GLN A 111 -18.40 -5.72 1.54
C GLN A 111 -18.27 -5.04 0.17
N LYS A 112 -17.17 -4.34 -0.10
CA LYS A 112 -16.91 -3.68 -1.39
C LYS A 112 -16.29 -4.61 -2.43
N PHE A 113 -15.87 -5.82 -2.05
CA PHE A 113 -15.11 -6.73 -2.90
C PHE A 113 -15.89 -8.00 -3.22
N ASP A 114 -15.81 -8.46 -4.47
CA ASP A 114 -16.34 -9.77 -4.87
C ASP A 114 -15.26 -10.85 -4.82
N TYR A 115 -14.01 -10.45 -5.05
CA TYR A 115 -12.87 -11.34 -5.11
C TYR A 115 -11.69 -10.77 -4.34
N ILE A 116 -11.07 -11.61 -3.52
CA ILE A 116 -9.83 -11.30 -2.81
C ILE A 116 -8.80 -12.35 -3.21
N SER A 117 -7.72 -11.89 -3.84
CA SER A 117 -6.63 -12.73 -4.33
C SER A 117 -5.39 -12.53 -3.46
N PRO A 118 -5.24 -13.30 -2.36
CA PRO A 118 -4.00 -13.28 -1.60
C PRO A 118 -2.85 -13.91 -2.40
N VAL A 119 -1.66 -13.33 -2.25
CA VAL A 119 -0.43 -13.71 -2.95
C VAL A 119 0.37 -14.65 -2.04
N TRP A 120 -0.12 -15.88 -1.91
CA TRP A 120 0.51 -16.92 -1.07
C TRP A 120 1.27 -17.95 -1.89
N PHE A 121 0.71 -18.40 -3.02
CA PHE A 121 1.18 -19.63 -3.63
C PHE A 121 2.15 -19.42 -4.80
N ASN A 122 3.18 -20.26 -4.80
CA ASN A 122 4.08 -20.45 -5.93
C ASN A 122 4.22 -21.95 -6.22
N VAL A 123 4.14 -22.32 -7.50
CA VAL A 123 4.39 -23.68 -7.99
C VAL A 123 5.84 -23.76 -8.42
N LYS A 124 6.54 -24.80 -7.96
CA LYS A 124 7.90 -25.13 -8.37
C LYS A 124 7.96 -26.50 -9.00
N ARG A 125 8.67 -26.63 -10.11
CA ARG A 125 9.01 -27.91 -10.70
C ARG A 125 10.14 -28.56 -9.89
N ILE A 126 9.91 -29.77 -9.40
CA ILE A 126 10.88 -30.55 -8.62
C ILE A 126 11.34 -31.83 -9.34
N GLY A 127 10.87 -32.06 -10.58
CA GLY A 127 11.27 -33.19 -11.41
C GLY A 127 10.45 -33.30 -12.71
N TYR A 128 10.64 -34.39 -13.46
CA TYR A 128 9.81 -34.69 -14.63
C TYR A 128 8.36 -34.94 -14.20
N LYS A 129 7.42 -34.10 -14.67
CA LYS A 129 6.00 -34.11 -14.28
C LYS A 129 5.76 -34.12 -12.76
N LYS A 130 6.69 -33.55 -11.97
CA LYS A 130 6.57 -33.42 -10.51
C LYS A 130 6.62 -31.95 -10.11
N TYR A 131 5.62 -31.51 -9.36
CA TYR A 131 5.44 -30.13 -8.92
C TYR A 131 5.17 -30.07 -7.42
N ARG A 132 5.60 -28.98 -6.79
CA ARG A 132 5.33 -28.66 -5.39
C ARG A 132 4.72 -27.27 -5.30
N ILE A 133 3.73 -27.10 -4.42
CA ILE A 133 3.18 -25.80 -4.05
C ILE A 133 3.90 -25.34 -2.78
N ASP A 134 4.52 -24.17 -2.84
CA ASP A 134 5.12 -23.48 -1.70
C ASP A 134 4.19 -22.34 -1.24
N GLY A 135 4.43 -21.81 -0.03
CA GLY A 135 3.70 -20.65 0.52
C GLY A 135 2.44 -20.99 1.32
N THR A 136 2.22 -22.28 1.63
CA THR A 136 1.08 -22.72 2.48
C THR A 136 1.15 -22.20 3.92
N HIS A 137 2.33 -21.78 4.38
CA HIS A 137 2.52 -21.19 5.71
C HIS A 137 2.01 -19.74 5.80
N ASP A 138 1.78 -19.07 4.66
CA ASP A 138 1.24 -17.71 4.62
C ASP A 138 -0.30 -17.68 4.68
N ILE A 139 -0.97 -18.84 4.71
CA ILE A 139 -2.42 -18.92 4.80
C ILE A 139 -2.86 -18.50 6.20
N ASP A 140 -3.61 -17.41 6.27
CA ASP A 140 -4.30 -16.97 7.47
C ASP A 140 -5.78 -17.40 7.43
N SER A 141 -6.10 -18.51 8.08
CA SER A 141 -7.46 -19.04 8.12
C SER A 141 -8.42 -18.18 8.94
N GLU A 142 -7.92 -17.50 9.98
CA GLU A 142 -8.74 -16.63 10.82
C GLU A 142 -9.15 -15.37 10.06
N TRP A 143 -8.22 -14.79 9.31
CA TRP A 143 -8.48 -13.67 8.42
C TRP A 143 -9.48 -14.04 7.32
N VAL A 144 -9.32 -15.20 6.67
CA VAL A 144 -10.30 -15.70 5.68
C VAL A 144 -11.68 -15.86 6.31
N LYS A 145 -11.75 -16.43 7.52
CA LYS A 145 -13.01 -16.60 8.25
C LYS A 145 -13.67 -15.25 8.54
N PHE A 146 -12.91 -14.28 9.05
CA PHE A 146 -13.41 -12.93 9.33
C PHE A 146 -13.99 -12.27 8.08
N LEU A 147 -13.30 -12.37 6.93
CA LEU A 147 -13.79 -11.80 5.67
C LEU A 147 -15.13 -12.44 5.26
N LYS A 148 -15.26 -13.76 5.42
CA LYS A 148 -16.49 -14.50 5.14
C LYS A 148 -17.63 -14.16 6.12
N GLU A 149 -17.32 -13.87 7.37
CA GLU A 149 -18.30 -13.39 8.36
C GLU A 149 -18.79 -11.97 8.01
N LYS A 150 -17.92 -11.11 7.47
CA LYS A 150 -18.28 -9.75 7.06
C LYS A 150 -19.00 -9.66 5.72
N ASN A 151 -18.66 -10.56 4.79
CA ASN A 151 -19.25 -10.67 3.47
C ASN A 151 -19.29 -12.15 3.07
N SER A 152 -20.45 -12.81 3.18
CA SER A 152 -20.60 -14.24 2.86
C SER A 152 -20.26 -14.55 1.41
N ASP A 153 -20.50 -13.59 0.53
CA ASP A 153 -20.45 -13.76 -0.93
C ASP A 153 -19.05 -13.53 -1.51
N VAL A 154 -18.12 -12.93 -0.74
CA VAL A 154 -16.74 -12.68 -1.20
C VAL A 154 -16.04 -13.99 -1.54
N ARG A 155 -15.37 -14.07 -2.68
CA ARG A 155 -14.60 -15.25 -3.09
C ARG A 155 -13.12 -15.03 -2.83
N ILE A 156 -12.53 -15.92 -2.04
CA ILE A 156 -11.08 -15.96 -1.85
C ILE A 156 -10.50 -16.77 -2.99
N VAL A 157 -9.72 -16.13 -3.86
CA VAL A 157 -9.15 -16.69 -5.09
C VAL A 157 -7.63 -16.48 -5.11
N PRO A 158 -6.87 -17.25 -4.31
CA PRO A 158 -5.43 -17.04 -4.16
C PRO A 158 -4.68 -17.07 -5.49
N ARG A 159 -3.76 -16.13 -5.68
CA ARG A 159 -2.88 -16.10 -6.84
C ARG A 159 -1.91 -17.29 -6.77
N VAL A 160 -1.80 -18.03 -7.87
CA VAL A 160 -0.83 -19.11 -8.04
C VAL A 160 0.15 -18.71 -9.14
N ALA A 161 1.43 -18.51 -8.81
CA ALA A 161 2.45 -18.24 -9.82
C ALA A 161 3.33 -19.45 -10.09
N PHE A 162 3.77 -19.57 -11.34
CA PHE A 162 4.67 -20.62 -11.80
C PHE A 162 6.09 -20.06 -11.86
N GLU A 163 6.94 -20.46 -10.93
CA GLU A 163 8.31 -19.97 -10.85
C GLU A 163 9.31 -21.00 -11.39
N LYS A 164 10.33 -20.52 -12.10
CA LYS A 164 11.48 -21.33 -12.58
C LYS A 164 11.05 -22.51 -13.48
N PHE A 165 10.07 -22.27 -14.34
CA PHE A 165 9.73 -23.15 -15.46
C PHE A 165 10.60 -22.73 -16.65
N GLY A 166 11.85 -23.19 -16.65
CA GLY A 166 12.85 -23.04 -17.72
C GLY A 166 13.56 -24.36 -17.97
#